data_AF-A0A9P6QRK4-F1
#
_entry.id   AF-A0A9P6QRK4-F1
#
_cell.length_a   1.000
_cell.length_b   1.000
_cell.length_c   1.000
_cell.angle_alpha   90.00
_cell.angle_beta   90.00
_cell.angle_gamma   90.00
#
_symmetry.space_group_name_H-M   'P 1'
#
loop_
_entity.id
_entity.type
_entity.pdbx_description
1 polymer ?
#
loop_
_entity_poly.entity_id
_entity_poly.type
_entity_poly.pdbx_seq_one_letter_code
_entity_poly.pdbx_strand_id
1 'polypeptide(L)'
;MTSKADNYYTTNPKDMSKSGYRFEGITGYLYPEKFANTVPLHHLFHPLSGDNFYTLDKPQTSPNSDGYEYKGKVGGELAPDNYVFEGVTGYMYPEPVEGTVPLFRWYKRPV
;
A
#
# COMPACT_ATOMS: atom_id res chain seq x y z
N MET A 1 -4.78 -21.44 -15.84
CA MET A 1 -4.38 -20.03 -15.61
C MET A 1 -4.18 -19.88 -14.12
N THR A 2 -2.94 -19.89 -13.67
CA THR A 2 -2.62 -19.77 -12.23
C THR A 2 -2.95 -18.34 -11.81
N SER A 3 -3.98 -18.16 -10.99
CA SER A 3 -4.25 -16.85 -10.38
C SER A 3 -2.99 -16.45 -9.61
N LYS A 4 -2.40 -15.32 -9.97
CA LYS A 4 -1.34 -14.71 -9.17
C LYS A 4 -1.93 -14.42 -7.78
N ALA A 5 -1.21 -14.78 -6.72
CA ALA A 5 -1.62 -14.40 -5.38
C ALA A 5 -1.53 -12.87 -5.27
N ASP A 6 -2.62 -12.23 -4.85
CA ASP A 6 -2.72 -10.79 -4.71
C ASP A 6 -3.29 -10.45 -3.33
N ASN A 7 -2.85 -9.32 -2.76
CA ASN A 7 -3.30 -8.82 -1.47
C ASN A 7 -3.97 -7.47 -1.68
N TYR A 8 -5.17 -7.29 -1.14
CA TYR A 8 -5.91 -6.03 -1.20
C TYR A 8 -6.14 -5.49 0.22
N TYR A 9 -5.65 -4.26 0.48
CA TYR A 9 -5.78 -3.57 1.75
C TYR A 9 -6.62 -2.31 1.56
N THR A 10 -7.67 -2.17 2.37
CA THR A 10 -8.54 -0.98 2.32
C THR A 10 -9.00 -0.59 3.71
N THR A 11 -9.15 0.72 3.91
CA THR A 11 -9.83 1.29 5.09
C THR A 11 -11.35 1.40 4.89
N ASN A 12 -11.83 1.22 3.65
CA ASN A 12 -13.26 1.19 3.35
C ASN A 12 -13.80 -0.24 3.53
N PRO A 13 -14.80 -0.48 4.40
CA PRO A 13 -15.33 -1.82 4.68
C PRO A 13 -16.21 -2.39 3.54
N LYS A 14 -15.93 -2.07 2.27
CA LYS A 14 -16.66 -2.57 1.11
C LYS A 14 -16.45 -4.08 0.95
N ASP A 15 -17.53 -4.80 0.68
CA ASP A 15 -17.46 -6.23 0.33
C ASP A 15 -16.78 -6.44 -1.04
N MET A 16 -15.62 -7.09 -1.02
CA MET A 16 -14.81 -7.43 -2.19
C MET A 16 -14.95 -8.89 -2.63
N SER A 17 -15.83 -9.68 -2.00
CA SER A 17 -16.06 -11.09 -2.33
C SER A 17 -16.47 -11.32 -3.79
N LYS A 18 -17.26 -10.39 -4.35
CA LYS A 18 -17.65 -10.40 -5.77
C LYS A 18 -16.46 -10.24 -6.74
N SER A 19 -15.32 -9.77 -6.24
CA SER A 19 -14.08 -9.62 -6.99
C SER A 19 -13.07 -10.75 -6.71
N GLY A 20 -13.49 -11.80 -6.00
CA GLY A 20 -12.66 -12.99 -5.72
C GLY A 20 -11.80 -12.88 -4.45
N TYR A 21 -11.88 -11.78 -3.70
CA TYR A 21 -11.15 -11.64 -2.44
C TYR A 21 -11.88 -12.30 -1.28
N ARG A 22 -11.12 -12.96 -0.39
CA ARG A 22 -11.62 -13.44 0.89
C ARG A 22 -11.21 -12.46 1.98
N PHE A 23 -12.14 -12.06 2.83
CA PHE A 23 -11.80 -11.29 4.02
C PHE A 23 -10.99 -12.16 5.00
N GLU A 24 -9.78 -11.74 5.34
CA GLU A 24 -8.87 -12.49 6.22
C GLU A 24 -8.73 -11.89 7.63
N GLY A 25 -9.53 -10.85 7.94
CA GLY A 25 -9.48 -10.11 9.20
C GLY A 25 -8.86 -8.72 9.08
N ILE A 26 -8.72 -8.05 10.22
CA ILE A 26 -8.07 -6.73 10.30
C ILE A 26 -6.57 -6.94 10.45
N THR A 27 -5.79 -6.55 9.43
CA THR A 27 -4.32 -6.68 9.46
C THR A 27 -3.65 -5.66 10.37
N GLY A 28 -4.22 -4.46 10.49
CA GLY A 28 -3.69 -3.37 11.32
C GLY A 28 -4.58 -2.13 11.29
N TYR A 29 -4.13 -1.07 11.96
CA TYR A 29 -4.83 0.21 12.03
C TYR A 29 -3.95 1.32 11.44
N LEU A 30 -4.57 2.19 10.65
CA LEU A 30 -3.92 3.33 9.98
C LEU A 30 -4.59 4.62 10.45
N TYR A 31 -3.84 5.73 10.40
CA TYR A 31 -4.44 7.05 10.52
C TYR A 31 -5.19 7.39 9.22
N PRO A 32 -6.44 7.87 9.29
CA PRO A 32 -7.21 8.22 8.09
C PRO A 32 -6.71 9.52 7.45
N GLU A 33 -6.04 10.37 8.22
CA GLU A 33 -5.49 11.65 7.80
C GLU A 33 -4.00 11.78 8.19
N LYS A 34 -3.30 12.73 7.58
CA LYS A 34 -1.91 13.06 7.90
C LYS A 34 -1.78 13.35 9.39
N PHE A 35 -0.82 12.70 10.05
CA PHE A 35 -0.47 12.97 11.43
C PHE A 35 1.02 13.27 11.55
N ALA A 36 1.45 13.81 12.68
CA ALA A 36 2.86 14.16 12.89
C ALA A 36 3.74 12.92 12.69
N ASN A 37 4.79 13.06 11.87
CA ASN A 37 5.78 12.02 11.57
C ASN A 37 5.24 10.74 10.91
N THR A 38 4.04 10.77 10.31
CA THR A 38 3.54 9.66 9.49
C THR A 38 3.84 9.87 8.00
N VAL A 39 3.82 8.79 7.23
CA VAL A 39 3.93 8.78 5.77
C VAL A 39 2.71 8.08 5.14
N PRO A 40 2.32 8.42 3.91
CA PRO A 40 1.23 7.76 3.21
C PRO A 40 1.59 6.32 2.82
N LEU A 41 0.64 5.41 2.99
CA LEU A 41 0.61 4.12 2.32
C LEU A 41 -0.09 4.30 0.97
N HIS A 42 0.68 4.24 -0.11
CA HIS A 42 0.17 4.36 -1.46
C HIS A 42 -0.37 3.04 -1.96
N HIS A 43 -1.44 3.10 -2.74
CA HIS A 43 -2.00 1.99 -3.48
C HIS A 43 -1.86 2.23 -4.98
N LEU A 44 -1.31 1.23 -5.65
CA LEU A 44 -1.17 1.17 -7.10
C LEU A 44 -1.80 -0.10 -7.65
N PHE A 45 -2.38 0.01 -8.84
CA PHE A 45 -3.07 -1.09 -9.51
C PHE A 45 -2.53 -1.31 -10.91
N HIS A 46 -2.32 -2.57 -11.28
CA HIS A 46 -1.93 -2.95 -12.64
C HIS A 46 -3.14 -3.49 -13.42
N PRO A 47 -3.73 -2.72 -14.36
CA PRO A 47 -5.04 -3.01 -14.92
C PRO A 47 -5.10 -4.27 -15.79
N LEU A 48 -3.98 -4.66 -16.41
CA LEU A 48 -3.94 -5.85 -17.27
C LEU A 48 -3.84 -7.16 -16.48
N SER A 49 -3.24 -7.12 -15.30
CA SER A 49 -3.04 -8.32 -14.47
C SER A 49 -3.97 -8.37 -13.26
N GLY A 50 -4.60 -7.25 -12.91
CA GLY A 50 -5.42 -7.10 -11.72
C GLY A 50 -4.62 -7.06 -10.41
N ASP A 51 -3.33 -6.75 -10.47
CA ASP A 51 -2.39 -6.86 -9.34
C ASP A 51 -2.36 -5.57 -8.51
N ASN A 52 -2.42 -5.70 -7.18
CA ASN A 52 -2.34 -4.58 -6.26
C ASN A 52 -0.95 -4.46 -5.64
N PHE A 53 -0.45 -3.23 -5.58
CA PHE A 53 0.85 -2.91 -5.03
C PHE A 53 0.72 -1.78 -4.01
N TYR A 54 1.35 -1.97 -2.84
CA TYR A 54 1.30 -1.00 -1.74
C TYR A 54 2.71 -0.62 -1.32
N THR A 55 3.00 0.67 -1.21
CA THR A 55 4.33 1.16 -0.85
C THR A 55 4.27 2.41 0.03
N LEU A 56 5.27 2.58 0.89
CA LEU A 56 5.51 3.81 1.65
C LEU A 56 6.43 4.78 0.90
N ASP A 57 7.11 4.31 -0.15
CA ASP A 57 7.93 5.15 -1.00
C ASP A 57 7.05 5.98 -1.94
N LYS A 58 7.56 7.13 -2.40
CA LYS A 58 6.87 7.94 -3.40
C LYS A 58 6.80 7.18 -4.73
N PRO A 59 5.61 6.84 -5.24
CA PRO A 59 5.49 6.25 -6.57
C PRO A 59 5.82 7.30 -7.62
N GLN A 60 6.51 6.91 -8.70
CA GLN A 60 6.82 7.78 -9.83
C GLN A 60 5.57 8.40 -10.47
N THR A 61 4.43 7.70 -10.38
CA THR A 61 3.12 8.10 -10.92
C THR A 61 2.29 8.96 -9.95
N SER A 62 2.74 9.15 -8.70
CA SER A 62 2.05 10.01 -7.72
C SER A 62 2.32 11.50 -7.99
N PRO A 63 1.34 12.40 -7.79
CA PRO A 63 1.54 13.84 -7.93
C PRO A 63 2.70 14.37 -7.06
N ASN A 64 3.43 15.37 -7.58
CA ASN A 64 4.52 16.02 -6.84
C ASN A 64 4.04 16.88 -5.65
N SER A 65 2.74 17.14 -5.54
CA SER A 65 2.14 18.07 -4.58
C SER A 65 1.50 17.41 -3.35
N ASP A 66 1.83 16.15 -3.05
CA ASP A 66 1.31 15.41 -1.89
C ASP A 66 1.80 15.98 -0.54
N GLY A 67 2.75 16.92 -0.53
CA GLY A 67 3.15 17.67 0.65
C GLY A 67 3.93 16.84 1.66
N TYR A 68 4.51 15.72 1.23
CA TYR A 68 5.37 14.86 2.05
C TYR A 68 6.84 14.98 1.65
N GLU A 69 7.69 15.13 2.66
CA GLU A 69 9.12 14.90 2.50
C GLU A 69 9.37 13.39 2.60
N TYR A 70 9.54 12.75 1.45
CA TYR A 70 9.85 11.33 1.40
C TYR A 70 11.28 11.10 1.87
N LYS A 71 11.41 10.50 3.06
CA LYS A 71 12.70 10.04 3.60
C LYS A 71 13.03 8.59 3.20
N GLY A 72 12.20 8.00 2.35
CA GLY A 72 12.44 6.69 1.74
C GLY A 72 13.75 6.71 0.94
N LYS A 73 14.37 5.54 0.82
CA LYS A 73 15.62 5.38 0.08
C LYS A 73 15.39 5.83 -1.37
N VAL A 74 16.25 6.70 -1.91
CA VAL A 74 16.25 6.99 -3.36
C VAL A 74 16.43 5.64 -4.08
N GLY A 75 15.41 5.22 -4.86
CA GLY A 75 15.34 3.88 -5.45
C GLY A 75 14.76 2.79 -4.55
N GLY A 76 13.81 3.13 -3.67
CA GLY A 76 13.01 2.19 -2.89
C GLY A 76 12.12 1.25 -3.73
N GLU A 77 11.06 0.69 -3.16
CA GLU A 77 10.15 -0.21 -3.89
C GLU A 77 9.32 0.60 -4.89
N LEU A 78 9.90 0.81 -6.07
CA LEU A 78 9.23 1.44 -7.18
C LEU A 78 8.29 0.42 -7.81
N ALA A 79 7.02 0.79 -7.91
CA ALA A 79 6.09 0.04 -8.74
C ALA A 79 6.66 -0.02 -10.18
N PRO A 80 6.71 -1.20 -10.82
CA PRO A 80 7.12 -1.32 -12.21
C PRO A 80 6.31 -0.43 -13.14
N ASP A 81 6.83 -0.20 -14.34
CA ASP A 81 6.07 0.44 -15.41
C ASP A 81 4.72 -0.26 -15.61
N ASN A 82 3.67 0.53 -15.88
CA ASN A 82 2.26 0.12 -16.07
C ASN A 82 1.40 -0.04 -14.80
N TYR A 83 1.95 0.24 -13.61
CA TYR A 83 1.13 0.45 -12.41
C TYR A 83 0.56 1.87 -12.38
N VAL A 84 -0.75 1.97 -12.13
CA VAL A 84 -1.47 3.23 -12.00
C VAL A 84 -1.64 3.56 -10.54
N PHE A 85 -1.31 4.79 -10.14
CA PHE A 85 -1.58 5.28 -8.79
C PHE A 85 -3.08 5.46 -8.59
N GLU A 86 -3.65 4.77 -7.60
CA GLU A 86 -5.09 4.83 -7.28
C GLU A 86 -5.38 5.70 -6.05
N GLY A 87 -4.39 5.92 -5.18
CA GLY A 87 -4.52 6.86 -4.08
C GLY A 87 -3.72 6.50 -2.83
N VAL A 88 -4.04 7.19 -1.73
CA VAL A 88 -3.52 6.92 -0.40
C VAL A 88 -4.54 6.06 0.36
N THR A 89 -4.13 4.89 0.85
CA THR A 89 -4.98 3.99 1.64
C THR A 89 -5.12 4.47 3.09
N GLY A 90 -4.06 5.08 3.63
CA GLY A 90 -3.99 5.63 4.98
C GLY A 90 -2.56 6.07 5.32
N TYR A 91 -2.32 6.48 6.55
CA TYR A 91 -1.03 6.98 7.02
C TYR A 91 -0.49 6.16 8.19
N MET A 92 0.81 5.92 8.21
CA MET A 92 1.47 5.14 9.26
C MET A 92 2.85 5.68 9.62
N TYR A 93 3.35 5.30 10.80
CA TYR A 93 4.73 5.60 11.19
C TYR A 93 5.68 4.71 10.37
N PRO A 94 6.67 5.29 9.66
CA PRO A 94 7.65 4.51 8.90
C PRO A 94 8.69 3.83 9.80
N GLU A 95 8.83 4.32 11.04
CA GLU A 95 9.79 3.86 12.04
C GLU A 95 9.06 3.60 13.38
N PRO A 96 9.62 2.75 14.26
CA PRO A 96 9.04 2.52 15.59
C PRO A 96 8.92 3.82 16.39
N VAL A 97 7.70 4.12 16.85
CA VAL A 97 7.41 5.15 17.85
C VAL A 97 7.00 4.47 19.16
N GLU A 98 7.26 5.09 20.31
CA GLU A 98 6.86 4.55 21.62
C GLU A 98 5.38 4.16 21.62
N GLY A 99 5.08 2.94 22.08
CA GLY A 99 3.72 2.39 22.11
C GLY A 99 3.21 1.80 20.79
N THR A 100 4.02 1.77 19.73
CA THR A 100 3.67 1.14 18.45
C THR A 100 4.22 -0.29 18.33
N VAL A 101 3.55 -1.11 17.52
CA VAL A 101 4.02 -2.45 17.11
C VAL A 101 4.19 -2.50 15.60
N PRO A 102 5.16 -3.27 15.07
CA PRO A 102 5.38 -3.36 13.63
C PRO A 102 4.20 -4.07 12.92
N LEU A 103 3.79 -3.53 11.78
CA LEU A 103 2.91 -4.21 10.83
C LEU A 103 3.77 -5.00 9.83
N PHE A 104 3.64 -6.32 9.80
CA PHE A 104 4.41 -7.17 8.89
C PHE A 104 3.66 -7.45 7.58
N ARG A 105 4.29 -7.12 6.45
CA ARG A 105 3.83 -7.50 5.09
C ARG A 105 4.61 -8.74 4.62
N TRP A 106 3.90 -9.76 4.17
CA TRP A 106 4.51 -11.00 3.65
C TRP A 106 4.44 -11.00 2.12
N TYR A 107 5.56 -11.27 1.46
CA TYR A 107 5.65 -11.38 -0.01
C TYR A 107 6.26 -12.71 -0.42
N LYS A 108 5.62 -13.40 -1.38
CA LYS A 108 6.12 -14.63 -1.98
C LYS A 108 6.36 -14.41 -3.48
N ARG A 109 7.62 -14.50 -3.91
CA ARG A 109 7.95 -14.47 -5.35
C ARG A 109 7.45 -15.75 -6.04
N PRO A 110 6.90 -15.65 -7.27
CA PRO A 110 6.75 -16.81 -8.14
C PRO A 110 8.13 -17.43 -8.42
N VAL A 111 8.21 -18.76 -8.37
CA VAL A 111 9.36 -19.55 -8.85
C VAL A 111 9.36 -19.62 -10.36
#